data_AF-A0A1W9VM90-F1
#
_entry.id   AF-A0A1W9VM90-F1
#
_cell.length_a   1.000
_cell.length_b   1.000
_cell.length_c   1.000
_cell.angle_alpha   90.00
_cell.angle_beta   90.00
_cell.angle_gamma   90.00
#
_symmetry.space_group_name_H-M   'P 1'
#
loop_
_entity.id
_entity.type
_entity.pdbx_description
1 polymer ?
#
loop_
_entity_poly.entity_id
_entity_poly.type
_entity_poly.pdbx_seq_one_letter_code
_entity_poly.pdbx_strand_id
1 'polypeptide(L)'
;MTHPQFLDDPVSVDASLRDGRLFPKTIHWREQDFVVTSIGRQWAEEGVNHVLVEVRNGSRMEIKLLGDLSWRLCRYWPPVYAA
;
A
#
# COMPACT_ATOMS: atom_id res chain seq x y z
N MET A 1 -9.60 -2.12 -19.51
CA MET A 1 -9.74 -1.47 -18.19
C MET A 1 -9.45 -2.51 -17.13
N THR A 2 -8.31 -2.42 -16.45
CA THR A 2 -7.95 -3.35 -15.37
C THR A 2 -8.78 -3.01 -14.13
N HIS A 3 -9.68 -3.92 -13.74
CA HIS A 3 -10.53 -3.72 -12.58
C HIS A 3 -9.66 -3.69 -11.30
N PRO A 4 -9.89 -2.75 -10.37
CA PRO A 4 -9.23 -2.78 -9.08
C PRO A 4 -9.63 -4.06 -8.34
N GLN A 5 -8.65 -4.78 -7.81
CA GLN A 5 -8.91 -5.90 -6.92
C GLN A 5 -9.02 -5.33 -5.50
N PHE A 6 -10.21 -5.44 -4.92
CA PHE A 6 -10.39 -5.25 -3.49
C PHE A 6 -9.88 -6.50 -2.80
N LEU A 7 -8.91 -6.29 -1.95
CA LEU A 7 -8.23 -7.34 -1.20
C LEU A 7 -8.31 -6.92 0.26
N ASP A 8 -8.35 -7.90 1.17
CA ASP A 8 -8.06 -7.65 2.59
C ASP A 8 -6.91 -8.59 3.00
N ASP A 9 -5.95 -8.70 2.09
CA ASP A 9 -4.84 -9.65 2.18
C ASP A 9 -3.81 -9.11 3.18
N PRO A 10 -3.27 -9.96 4.07
CA PRO A 10 -2.16 -9.59 4.93
C PRO A 10 -0.91 -9.28 4.08
N VAL A 11 -0.17 -8.24 4.46
CA VAL A 11 1.10 -7.88 3.84
C VAL A 11 2.13 -7.54 4.90
N SER A 12 3.41 -7.66 4.58
CA SER A 12 4.48 -7.09 5.40
C SER A 12 4.95 -5.79 4.77
N VAL A 13 5.22 -4.77 5.58
CA VAL A 13 5.60 -3.44 5.09
C VAL A 13 6.80 -2.94 5.86
N ASP A 14 7.90 -2.71 5.15
CA ASP A 14 9.02 -1.94 5.69
C ASP A 14 8.63 -0.46 5.65
N ALA A 15 8.34 0.12 6.82
CA ALA A 15 7.93 1.51 6.94
C ALA A 15 8.74 2.24 8.02
N SER A 16 8.83 3.56 7.87
CA SER A 16 9.28 4.44 8.94
C SER A 16 8.17 5.40 9.34
N LEU A 17 8.09 5.75 10.62
CA LEU A 17 7.18 6.75 11.15
C LEU A 17 7.97 8.05 11.40
N ARG A 18 7.51 9.17 10.85
CA ARG A 18 8.12 10.49 11.07
C ARG A 18 7.01 11.52 11.22
N ASP A 19 7.04 12.29 12.30
CA ASP A 19 6.04 13.34 12.58
C ASP A 19 4.58 12.86 12.47
N GLY A 20 4.33 11.63 12.95
CA GLY A 20 2.99 11.00 12.90
C GLY A 20 2.56 10.53 11.51
N ARG A 21 3.42 10.59 10.49
CA ARG A 21 3.15 10.11 9.13
C ARG A 21 3.91 8.84 8.81
N LEU A 22 3.26 7.95 8.07
CA LEU A 22 3.82 6.68 7.64
C LEU A 22 4.58 6.86 6.33
N PHE A 23 5.78 6.28 6.27
CA PHE A 23 6.64 6.26 5.09
C PHE A 23 7.00 4.81 4.73
N PRO A 24 6.10 4.09 4.04
CA PRO A 24 6.39 2.77 3.47
C PRO A 24 7.51 2.86 2.44
N LYS A 25 8.41 1.88 2.45
CA LYS A 25 9.54 1.74 1.53
C LYS A 25 9.40 0.50 0.66
N THR A 26 9.00 -0.62 1.25
CA THR A 26 8.81 -1.90 0.55
C THR A 26 7.56 -2.56 1.09
N ILE A 27 6.75 -3.12 0.19
CA ILE A 27 5.58 -3.95 0.51
C ILE A 27 5.86 -5.35 0.01
N HIS A 28 5.78 -6.34 0.90
CA HIS A 28 5.92 -7.76 0.57
C HIS A 28 4.52 -8.39 0.48
N TRP A 29 4.14 -8.86 -0.71
CA TRP A 29 2.83 -9.46 -0.97
C TRP A 29 2.94 -10.57 -2.02
N ARG A 30 2.38 -11.76 -1.73
CA ARG A 30 2.40 -12.94 -2.62
C ARG A 30 3.77 -13.26 -3.22
N GLU A 31 4.76 -13.39 -2.34
CA GLU A 31 6.15 -13.74 -2.71
C GLU A 31 6.84 -12.69 -3.61
N GLN A 32 6.26 -11.47 -3.70
CA GLN A 32 6.81 -10.37 -4.48
C GLN A 32 7.05 -9.13 -3.63
N ASP A 33 8.10 -8.41 -3.99
CA ASP A 33 8.51 -7.17 -3.35
C ASP A 33 8.13 -5.98 -4.23
N PHE A 34 7.31 -5.09 -3.67
CA PHE A 34 6.88 -3.86 -4.31
C PHE A 34 7.59 -2.69 -3.65
N VAL A 35 8.64 -2.19 -4.32
CA VAL A 35 9.41 -1.02 -3.87
C VAL A 35 8.59 0.25 -4.10
N VAL A 36 8.32 0.99 -3.04
CA VAL A 36 7.56 2.24 -3.06
C VAL A 36 8.42 3.36 -3.67
N THR A 37 7.88 4.02 -4.68
CA THR A 37 8.53 5.14 -5.37
C THR A 37 7.89 6.48 -5.02
N SER A 38 6.61 6.49 -4.69
CA SER A 38 5.88 7.70 -4.28
C SER A 38 4.82 7.36 -3.25
N ILE A 39 4.61 8.29 -2.32
CA ILE A 39 3.55 8.21 -1.32
C ILE A 39 2.50 9.26 -1.69
N GLY A 40 1.29 8.79 -1.94
CA GLY A 40 0.13 9.62 -2.22
C GLY A 40 -0.60 10.03 -0.95
N ARG A 41 -1.94 9.94 -0.99
CA ARG A 41 -2.80 10.32 0.14
C ARG A 41 -2.56 9.39 1.33
N GLN A 42 -2.50 9.99 2.52
CA GLN A 42 -2.62 9.30 3.81
C GLN A 42 -3.87 9.81 4.52
N TRP A 43 -4.62 8.93 5.16
CA TRP A 43 -5.79 9.31 5.95
C TRP A 43 -6.03 8.30 7.07
N ALA A 44 -6.76 8.73 8.09
CA ALA A 44 -7.19 7.86 9.18
C ALA A 44 -8.71 7.71 9.14
N GLU A 45 -9.20 6.49 9.35
CA GLU A 45 -10.61 6.15 9.40
C GLU A 45 -10.80 5.15 10.54
N GLU A 46 -11.61 5.51 11.55
CA GLU A 46 -11.92 4.62 12.69
C GLU A 46 -10.69 4.01 13.40
N GLY A 47 -9.58 4.75 13.47
CA GLY A 47 -8.33 4.28 14.09
C GLY A 47 -7.44 3.42 13.18
N VAL A 48 -7.83 3.24 11.92
CA VAL A 48 -7.04 2.60 10.86
C VAL A 48 -6.33 3.66 10.04
N ASN A 49 -5.03 3.50 9.80
CA ASN A 49 -4.24 4.43 8.99
C ASN A 49 -4.05 3.88 7.58
N HIS A 50 -4.64 4.54 6.60
CA HIS A 50 -4.52 4.20 5.19
C HIS A 50 -3.40 5.00 4.52
N VAL A 51 -2.70 4.34 3.60
CA VAL A 51 -1.65 4.94 2.78
C VAL A 51 -1.81 4.46 1.34
N LEU A 52 -1.97 5.41 0.42
CA LEU A 52 -1.88 5.16 -1.01
C LEU A 52 -0.42 5.31 -1.46
N VAL A 53 0.11 4.31 -2.16
CA VAL A 53 1.47 4.34 -2.71
C VAL A 53 1.48 4.02 -4.20
N GLU A 54 2.49 4.57 -4.87
CA GLU A 54 2.94 4.11 -6.18
C GLU A 54 4.21 3.28 -5.99
N VAL A 55 4.34 2.20 -6.75
CA VAL A 55 5.46 1.27 -6.65
C VAL A 55 6.18 1.15 -7.99
N ARG A 56 7.44 0.73 -7.95
CA ARG A 56 8.40 0.80 -9.07
C ARG A 56 7.90 0.20 -10.39
N ASN A 57 7.09 -0.85 -10.35
CA ASN A 57 6.55 -1.50 -11.55
C ASN A 57 5.39 -0.71 -12.20
N GLY A 58 5.05 0.48 -11.70
CA GLY A 58 3.95 1.32 -12.18
C GLY A 58 2.59 0.96 -11.58
N SER A 59 2.52 -0.04 -10.71
CA SER A 59 1.31 -0.33 -9.94
C SER A 59 1.06 0.73 -8.87
N ARG A 60 -0.17 0.73 -8.35
CA ARG A 60 -0.53 1.47 -7.14
C ARG A 60 -1.14 0.52 -6.13
N MET A 61 -0.92 0.80 -4.85
CA MET A 61 -1.41 -0.02 -3.74
C MET A 61 -2.01 0.89 -2.68
N GLU A 62 -3.18 0.52 -2.16
CA GLU A 62 -3.71 1.07 -0.92
C GLU A 62 -3.45 0.06 0.18
N ILE A 63 -2.64 0.43 1.16
CA ILE A 63 -2.37 -0.38 2.35
C ILE A 63 -2.93 0.32 3.59
N LYS A 64 -3.33 -0.46 4.58
CA LYS A 64 -3.78 0.03 5.87
C LYS A 64 -3.01 -0.58 7.02
N LEU A 65 -2.69 0.23 8.02
CA LEU A 65 -2.16 -0.19 9.31
C LEU A 65 -3.31 -0.24 10.32
N LEU A 66 -3.57 -1.44 10.84
CA LEU A 66 -4.58 -1.70 11.86
C LEU A 66 -4.04 -1.38 13.27
N GLY A 67 -4.94 -1.29 14.25
CA GLY A 67 -4.58 -0.97 15.64
C GLY A 67 -3.70 -2.02 16.34
N ASP A 68 -3.69 -3.25 15.83
CA ASP A 68 -2.80 -4.33 16.28
C ASP A 68 -1.41 -4.30 15.61
N LEU A 69 -1.11 -3.22 14.88
CA LEU A 69 0.10 -3.00 14.10
C LEU A 69 0.28 -3.96 12.90
N SER A 70 -0.76 -4.69 12.51
CA SER A 70 -0.75 -5.49 11.30
C SER A 70 -1.07 -4.65 10.06
N TRP A 71 -0.43 -4.98 8.94
CA TRP A 71 -0.67 -4.33 7.65
C TRP A 71 -1.55 -5.20 6.76
N ARG A 72 -2.47 -4.56 6.05
CA ARG A 72 -3.29 -5.20 5.02
C ARG A 72 -3.28 -4.41 3.72
N LEU A 73 -3.34 -5.14 2.60
CA LEU A 73 -3.58 -4.57 1.28
C LEU A 73 -5.08 -4.45 1.06
N CYS A 74 -5.58 -3.23 0.89
CA CYS A 74 -6.99 -2.93 0.63
C CYS A 74 -7.34 -2.98 -0.86
N ARG A 75 -6.46 -2.40 -1.68
CA ARG A 75 -6.68 -2.30 -3.13
C ARG A 75 -5.37 -2.39 -3.88
N TYR A 76 -5.41 -3.13 -4.98
CA TYR A 76 -4.32 -3.21 -5.93
C TYR A 76 -4.77 -2.72 -7.31
N TRP A 77 -4.02 -1.75 -7.86
CA TRP A 77 -4.15 -1.32 -9.24
C TRP A 77 -2.89 -1.77 -10.00
N PRO A 78 -3.00 -2.76 -10.91
CA PRO A 78 -1.89 -3.19 -11.74
C PRO A 78 -1.41 -2.06 -12.66
N PRO A 79 -0.19 -2.14 -13.22
CA PRO A 79 0.32 -1.09 -14.08
C PRO A 79 -0.56 -0.98 -15.33
N VAL A 80 -0.80 0.26 -15.77
CA VAL A 80 -1.51 0.52 -17.02
C VAL A 80 -0.49 0.40 -18.15
N TYR A 81 -0.37 -0.79 -18.73
CA TYR A 81 0.32 -0.91 -20.02
C TYR A 81 -0.60 -0.27 -21.07
N ALA A 82 -0.14 0.80 -21.71
CA ALA A 82 -0.76 1.29 -22.93
C ALA A 82 -0.66 0.16 -23.97
N ALA A 83 -1.82 -0.33 -24.43
CA ALA A 83 -1.91 -1.24 -25.56
C ALA A 83 -1.58 -0.51 -26.86
#